data_AF-A0A917C5H1-F1
#
_entry.id   AF-A0A917C5H1-F1
#
_cell.length_a   1.000
_cell.length_b   1.000
_cell.length_c   1.000
_cell.angle_alpha   90.00
_cell.angle_beta   90.00
_cell.angle_gamma   90.00
#
_symmetry.space_group_name_H-M   'P 1'
#
loop_
_entity.id
_entity.type
_entity.pdbx_description
1 polymer ?
#
loop_
_entity_poly.entity_id
_entity_poly.type
_entity_poly.pdbx_seq_one_letter_code
_entity_poly.pdbx_strand_id
1 'polypeptide(L)'
;MKKFVSGLIVGAMLFAGASAFADSASLIGQKVQGLFTVEKNGAKVADAVIISGTAYAPVRAVSDATGAKLTIEGKKIIMGDSSNNATSTNEAKTLTDLKSQHNKISTDLNKHQERITDLENNIIPIQEEAAKLQPKLHQEQLDQYKQILQQTKAEVASLQQQLTDIDAQIKALENASK
;
A
#
# COMPACT_ATOMS: atom_id res chain seq x y z
N MET A 1 -34.12 49.52 38.67
CA MET A 1 -33.01 49.42 37.68
C MET A 1 -31.97 48.32 37.98
N LYS A 2 -31.84 47.78 39.21
CA LYS A 2 -30.79 46.77 39.53
C LYS A 2 -31.02 45.35 38.96
N LYS A 3 -32.24 45.01 38.52
CA LYS A 3 -32.60 43.67 38.01
C LYS A 3 -32.43 43.49 36.49
N PHE A 4 -32.20 44.57 35.76
CA PHE A 4 -31.97 44.53 34.30
C PHE A 4 -30.50 44.29 33.93
N VAL A 5 -29.58 44.67 34.82
CA VAL A 5 -28.14 44.49 34.60
C VAL A 5 -27.73 43.00 34.66
N SER A 6 -28.39 42.21 35.51
CA SER A 6 -28.11 40.77 35.62
C SER A 6 -28.54 39.99 34.36
N GLY A 7 -29.66 40.36 33.73
CA GLY A 7 -30.10 39.73 32.47
C GLY A 7 -29.18 40.06 31.28
N LEU A 8 -28.64 41.28 31.23
CA LEU A 8 -27.71 41.70 30.18
C LEU A 8 -26.34 40.99 30.32
N ILE A 9 -25.85 40.81 31.54
CA ILE A 9 -24.57 40.11 31.80
C ILE A 9 -24.70 38.62 31.46
N VAL A 10 -25.79 37.96 31.88
CA VAL A 10 -26.01 36.54 31.57
C VAL A 10 -26.27 36.33 30.08
N GLY A 11 -27.00 37.25 29.42
CA GLY A 11 -27.22 37.23 27.97
C GLY A 11 -25.92 37.42 27.17
N ALA A 12 -25.05 38.34 27.58
CA ALA A 12 -23.74 38.53 26.96
C ALA A 12 -22.82 37.31 27.14
N MET A 13 -22.90 36.65 28.31
CA MET A 13 -22.11 35.44 28.59
C MET A 13 -22.62 34.22 27.79
N LEU A 14 -23.93 34.14 27.52
CA LEU A 14 -24.54 33.10 26.66
C LEU A 14 -24.28 33.33 25.16
N PHE A 15 -24.30 34.59 24.70
CA PHE A 15 -23.97 34.94 23.31
C PHE A 15 -22.47 34.84 23.00
N ALA A 16 -21.60 35.09 23.99
CA ALA A 16 -20.15 34.87 23.84
C ALA A 16 -19.77 33.38 23.68
N GLY A 17 -20.66 32.45 24.06
CA GLY A 17 -20.43 31.01 23.95
C GLY A 17 -20.85 30.38 22.61
N ALA A 18 -21.59 31.09 21.76
CA ALA A 18 -22.22 30.50 20.57
C ALA A 18 -21.39 30.63 19.27
N SER A 19 -20.23 31.29 19.27
CA SER A 19 -19.43 31.49 18.06
C SER A 19 -18.45 30.36 17.73
N ALA A 20 -18.56 29.19 18.38
CA ALA A 20 -17.56 28.14 18.31
C ALA A 20 -18.04 26.83 17.66
N PHE A 21 -18.92 26.85 16.65
CA PHE A 21 -19.22 25.65 15.86
C PHE A 21 -19.57 25.97 14.40
N ALA A 22 -18.55 26.03 13.55
CA ALA A 22 -18.56 25.49 12.17
C ALA A 22 -17.20 25.74 11.46
N ASP A 23 -16.07 25.42 12.09
CA ASP A 23 -14.80 25.24 11.35
C ASP A 23 -14.64 23.76 10.96
N SER A 24 -15.70 23.19 10.41
CA SER A 24 -15.68 21.85 9.84
C SER A 24 -15.43 21.98 8.34
N ALA A 25 -14.19 22.33 8.00
CA ALA A 25 -13.46 21.97 6.78
C ALA A 25 -14.30 21.40 5.62
N SER A 26 -15.12 22.25 4.99
CA SER A 26 -15.77 21.90 3.74
C SER A 26 -15.23 22.79 2.63
N LEU A 27 -14.38 22.21 1.78
CA LEU A 27 -13.98 22.80 0.50
C LEU A 27 -15.17 22.92 -0.48
N ILE A 28 -16.33 22.39 -0.10
CA ILE A 28 -17.56 22.37 -0.87
C ILE A 28 -18.13 23.80 -0.92
N GLY A 29 -18.07 24.42 -2.10
CA GLY A 29 -18.57 25.77 -2.36
C GLY A 29 -17.49 26.86 -2.48
N GLN A 30 -16.23 26.55 -2.19
CA GLN A 30 -15.12 27.46 -2.41
C GLN A 30 -14.78 27.54 -3.90
N LYS A 31 -14.56 28.75 -4.43
CA LYS A 31 -14.16 28.95 -5.83
C LYS A 31 -12.68 28.64 -6.02
N VAL A 32 -12.36 27.93 -7.10
CA VAL A 32 -10.98 27.77 -7.56
C VAL A 32 -10.45 29.12 -8.02
N GLN A 33 -9.42 29.61 -7.34
CA GLN A 33 -8.83 30.93 -7.58
C GLN A 33 -7.79 30.91 -8.70
N GLY A 34 -7.18 29.76 -8.97
CA GLY A 34 -6.23 29.58 -10.05
C GLY A 34 -5.57 28.21 -10.06
N LEU A 35 -4.89 27.92 -11.17
CA LEU A 35 -4.06 26.73 -11.35
C LEU A 35 -2.58 27.16 -11.34
N PHE A 36 -1.78 26.54 -10.49
CA PHE A 36 -0.38 26.87 -10.27
C PHE A 36 0.47 25.64 -10.57
N THR A 37 1.64 25.82 -11.18
CA THR A 37 2.54 24.70 -11.45
C THR A 37 3.50 24.50 -10.29
N VAL A 38 3.60 23.27 -9.80
CA VAL A 38 4.57 22.83 -8.79
C VAL A 38 5.79 22.30 -9.53
N GLU A 39 6.97 22.84 -9.20
CA GLU A 39 8.24 22.43 -9.79
C GLU A 39 9.22 21.95 -8.71
N LYS A 40 10.05 20.97 -9.07
CA LYS A 40 11.19 20.52 -8.28
C LYS A 40 12.43 20.55 -9.17
N ASN A 41 13.47 21.27 -8.76
CA ASN A 41 14.71 21.41 -9.52
C ASN A 41 14.51 21.91 -10.97
N GLY A 42 13.53 22.79 -11.20
CA GLY A 42 13.21 23.35 -12.52
C GLY A 42 12.44 22.41 -13.46
N ALA A 43 12.03 21.22 -12.98
CA ALA A 43 11.15 20.32 -13.70
C ALA A 43 9.73 20.37 -13.12
N LYS A 44 8.72 20.47 -13.99
CA LYS A 44 7.30 20.42 -13.63
C LYS A 44 6.95 19.07 -13.00
N VAL A 45 6.43 19.13 -11.78
CA VAL A 45 5.99 17.98 -10.98
C VAL A 45 4.49 17.74 -11.15
N ALA A 46 3.69 18.79 -10.95
CA ALA A 46 2.23 18.71 -11.03
C ALA A 46 1.62 20.10 -11.18
N ASP A 47 0.33 20.16 -11.48
CA ASP A 47 -0.46 21.38 -11.30
C ASP A 47 -1.23 21.30 -9.97
N ALA A 48 -1.21 22.38 -9.20
CA ALA A 48 -1.88 22.57 -7.93
C ALA A 48 -3.01 23.58 -8.07
N VAL A 49 -4.14 23.29 -7.42
CA VAL A 49 -5.31 24.15 -7.44
C VAL A 49 -5.27 25.07 -6.23
N ILE A 50 -5.42 26.37 -6.43
CA ILE A 50 -5.52 27.33 -5.33
C ILE A 50 -6.97 27.48 -4.89
N ILE A 51 -7.22 27.16 -3.63
CA ILE A 51 -8.53 27.36 -2.99
C ILE A 51 -8.26 28.14 -1.71
N SER A 52 -8.85 29.33 -1.57
CA SER A 52 -8.70 30.18 -0.38
C SER A 52 -7.24 30.50 -0.03
N GLY A 53 -6.43 30.81 -1.04
CA GLY A 53 -5.00 31.11 -0.86
C GLY A 53 -4.12 29.89 -0.51
N THR A 54 -4.69 28.68 -0.45
CA THR A 54 -3.94 27.45 -0.17
C THR A 54 -3.78 26.62 -1.45
N ALA A 55 -2.57 26.13 -1.70
CA ALA A 55 -2.27 25.28 -2.84
C ALA A 55 -2.53 23.81 -2.55
N TYR A 56 -3.43 23.20 -3.31
CA TYR A 56 -3.77 21.79 -3.24
C TYR A 56 -3.07 21.06 -4.39
N ALA A 57 -1.98 20.37 -4.06
CA ALA A 57 -1.23 19.57 -5.01
C ALA A 57 -1.59 18.08 -4.91
N PRO A 58 -1.55 17.33 -6.03
CA PRO A 58 -1.69 15.88 -6.01
C PRO A 58 -0.57 15.23 -5.18
N VAL A 59 -0.93 14.69 -4.00
CA VAL A 59 0.03 14.09 -3.06
C VAL A 59 0.88 12.97 -3.67
N ARG A 60 0.33 12.20 -4.62
CA ARG A 60 1.08 11.16 -5.33
C ARG A 60 2.22 11.75 -6.18
N ALA A 61 1.92 12.76 -7.00
CA ALA A 61 2.94 13.41 -7.82
C ALA A 61 4.01 14.11 -6.97
N VAL A 62 3.61 14.72 -5.85
CA VAL A 62 4.55 15.32 -4.90
C VAL A 62 5.42 14.26 -4.24
N SER A 63 4.87 13.11 -3.87
CA SER A 63 5.64 11.98 -3.32
C SER A 63 6.63 11.40 -4.32
N ASP A 64 6.21 11.18 -5.57
CA ASP A 64 7.09 10.68 -6.63
C ASP A 64 8.26 11.64 -6.88
N ALA A 65 7.96 12.95 -6.93
CA ALA A 65 8.99 13.97 -7.13
C ALA A 65 9.91 14.10 -5.91
N THR A 66 9.38 14.08 -4.69
CA THR A 66 10.16 14.20 -3.44
C THR A 66 10.90 12.91 -3.08
N GLY A 67 10.47 11.78 -3.66
CA GLY A 67 10.91 10.45 -3.30
C GLY A 67 10.27 9.92 -2.02
N ALA A 68 9.37 10.67 -1.37
CA ALA A 68 8.73 10.32 -0.09
C ALA A 68 7.87 9.06 -0.21
N LYS A 69 7.90 8.16 0.77
CA LYS A 69 7.04 6.96 0.77
C LYS A 69 5.61 7.32 1.18
N LEU A 70 4.63 6.90 0.39
CA LEU A 70 3.20 7.02 0.73
C LEU A 70 2.62 5.67 1.14
N THR A 71 1.92 5.63 2.27
CA THR A 71 1.04 4.52 2.64
C THR A 71 -0.38 5.03 2.90
N ILE A 72 -1.38 4.22 2.56
CA ILE A 72 -2.80 4.54 2.76
C ILE A 72 -3.36 3.55 3.77
N GLU A 73 -3.82 4.07 4.91
CA GLU A 73 -4.43 3.28 5.99
C GLU A 73 -5.83 3.82 6.28
N GLY A 74 -6.85 3.15 5.74
CA GLY A 74 -8.24 3.58 5.86
C GLY A 74 -8.47 4.96 5.21
N LYS A 75 -8.78 5.98 6.04
CA LYS A 75 -8.98 7.38 5.62
C LYS A 75 -7.74 8.26 5.84
N LYS A 76 -6.58 7.67 6.13
CA LYS A 76 -5.32 8.39 6.36
C LYS A 76 -4.33 8.14 5.23
N ILE A 77 -3.69 9.21 4.80
CA ILE A 77 -2.52 9.16 3.92
C ILE A 77 -1.32 9.49 4.80
N ILE A 78 -0.38 8.55 4.91
CA ILE A 78 0.82 8.68 5.72
C ILE A 78 2.00 8.92 4.76
N MET A 79 2.66 10.06 4.91
CA MET A 79 3.88 10.40 4.19
C MET A 79 5.07 10.18 5.13
N GLY A 80 5.90 9.19 4.81
CA GLY A 80 7.11 8.90 5.56
C GLY A 80 8.31 9.67 5.02
N ASP A 81 9.28 9.93 5.90
CA ASP A 81 10.55 10.49 5.48
C ASP A 81 11.27 9.53 4.54
N SER A 82 11.53 10.01 3.34
CA SER A 82 12.58 9.42 2.53
C SER A 82 13.90 9.96 3.01
N SER A 83 14.54 9.18 3.87
CA SER A 83 15.98 9.28 4.09
C SER A 83 16.68 9.01 2.75
N ASN A 84 16.86 10.09 1.99
CA ASN A 84 17.84 10.20 0.94
C ASN A 84 19.16 10.55 1.62
N ASN A 85 19.91 9.54 2.01
CA ASN A 85 21.36 9.68 1.98
C ASN A 85 21.76 9.47 0.51
N ALA A 86 21.85 10.57 -0.24
CA ALA A 86 22.29 10.55 -1.62
C ALA A 86 23.67 11.21 -1.71
N THR A 87 24.73 10.41 -1.53
CA THR A 87 25.93 10.53 -2.35
C THR A 87 26.65 9.17 -2.37
N SER A 88 26.70 8.54 -3.55
CA SER A 88 27.42 7.28 -3.86
C SER A 88 26.80 5.96 -3.38
N THR A 89 25.54 5.62 -3.69
CA THR A 89 24.98 4.31 -3.28
C THR A 89 23.72 3.80 -4.02
N ASN A 90 23.41 4.26 -5.25
CA ASN A 90 22.20 3.78 -5.93
C ASN A 90 22.25 2.28 -6.27
N GLU A 91 23.40 1.76 -6.74
CA GLU A 91 23.53 0.34 -7.09
C GLU A 91 23.50 -0.59 -5.86
N ALA A 92 24.12 -0.19 -4.76
CA ALA A 92 24.16 -1.01 -3.54
C ALA A 92 22.83 -1.03 -2.77
N LYS A 93 22.02 0.05 -2.84
CA LYS A 93 20.65 0.07 -2.31
C LYS A 93 19.73 -0.84 -3.14
N THR A 94 19.82 -0.76 -4.47
CA THR A 94 19.09 -1.66 -5.39
C THR A 94 19.50 -3.13 -5.23
N LEU A 95 20.78 -3.44 -5.07
CA LEU A 95 21.26 -4.81 -4.85
C LEU A 95 20.74 -5.40 -3.53
N THR A 96 20.74 -4.60 -2.46
CA THR A 96 20.24 -5.03 -1.15
C THR A 96 18.73 -5.28 -1.19
N ASP A 97 17.97 -4.41 -1.87
CA ASP A 97 16.52 -4.57 -2.06
C ASP A 97 16.18 -5.79 -2.92
N LEU A 98 16.94 -6.06 -3.98
CA LEU A 98 16.77 -7.26 -4.81
C LEU A 98 17.11 -8.54 -4.04
N LYS A 99 18.18 -8.55 -3.23
CA LYS A 99 18.52 -9.69 -2.35
C LYS A 99 17.43 -9.94 -1.30
N SER A 100 16.82 -8.88 -0.77
CA SER A 100 15.67 -9.00 0.14
C SER A 100 14.45 -9.62 -0.57
N GLN A 101 14.14 -9.18 -1.78
CA GLN A 101 13.04 -9.73 -2.59
C GLN A 101 13.30 -11.19 -2.97
N HIS A 102 14.51 -11.53 -3.41
CA HIS A 102 14.94 -12.89 -3.65
C HIS A 102 14.67 -13.79 -2.44
N ASN A 103 15.09 -13.37 -1.23
CA ASN A 103 14.89 -14.15 -0.02
C ASN A 103 13.42 -14.36 0.34
N LYS A 104 12.57 -13.35 0.14
CA LYS A 104 11.12 -13.46 0.36
C LYS A 104 10.49 -14.47 -0.60
N ILE A 105 10.75 -14.31 -1.90
CA ILE A 105 10.20 -15.19 -2.94
C ILE A 105 10.73 -16.63 -2.76
N SER A 106 12.00 -16.81 -2.39
CA SER A 106 12.57 -18.12 -2.05
C SER A 106 11.87 -18.75 -0.85
N THR A 107 11.58 -17.97 0.18
CA THR A 107 10.84 -18.45 1.37
C THR A 107 9.42 -18.87 0.99
N ASP A 108 8.73 -18.07 0.17
CA ASP A 108 7.37 -18.39 -0.24
C ASP A 108 7.33 -19.61 -1.17
N LEU A 109 8.28 -19.73 -2.11
CA LEU A 109 8.44 -20.92 -2.95
C LEU A 109 8.58 -22.18 -2.09
N ASN A 110 9.41 -22.16 -1.05
CA ASN A 110 9.58 -23.31 -0.16
C ASN A 110 8.27 -23.69 0.55
N LYS A 111 7.51 -22.72 1.06
CA LYS A 111 6.20 -22.98 1.68
C LYS A 111 5.21 -23.60 0.69
N HIS A 112 5.17 -23.11 -0.55
CA HIS A 112 4.29 -23.67 -1.57
C HIS A 112 4.73 -25.08 -1.99
N GLN A 113 6.03 -25.35 -2.02
CA GLN A 113 6.57 -26.69 -2.29
C GLN A 113 6.25 -27.69 -1.17
N GLU A 114 6.35 -27.27 0.09
CA GLU A 114 5.90 -28.05 1.25
C GLU A 114 4.40 -28.34 1.18
N ARG A 115 3.60 -27.34 0.82
CA ARG A 115 2.15 -27.50 0.67
C ARG A 115 1.77 -28.44 -0.48
N ILE A 116 2.49 -28.42 -1.60
CA ILE A 116 2.33 -29.40 -2.68
C ILE A 116 2.62 -30.80 -2.13
N THR A 117 3.73 -30.95 -1.42
CA THR A 117 4.16 -32.23 -0.85
C THR A 117 3.11 -32.79 0.12
N ASP A 118 2.53 -31.93 0.98
CA ASP A 118 1.48 -32.31 1.91
C ASP A 118 0.17 -32.68 1.20
N LEU A 119 -0.23 -31.89 0.20
CA LEU A 119 -1.42 -32.17 -0.59
C LEU A 119 -1.30 -33.50 -1.35
N GLU A 120 -0.16 -33.76 -1.98
CA GLU A 120 0.06 -34.96 -2.79
C GLU A 120 0.20 -36.23 -1.95
N ASN A 121 0.93 -36.15 -0.84
CA ASN A 121 1.30 -37.36 -0.08
C ASN A 121 0.37 -37.64 1.10
N ASN A 122 -0.25 -36.62 1.68
CA ASN A 122 -1.03 -36.78 2.91
C ASN A 122 -2.52 -36.52 2.69
N ILE A 123 -2.90 -35.46 1.97
CA ILE A 123 -4.31 -35.05 1.90
C ILE A 123 -5.07 -35.76 0.78
N ILE A 124 -4.62 -35.64 -0.47
CA ILE A 124 -5.34 -36.19 -1.64
C ILE A 124 -5.52 -37.71 -1.52
N PRO A 125 -4.54 -38.52 -1.10
CA PRO A 125 -4.73 -39.97 -0.99
C PRO A 125 -5.87 -40.35 -0.02
N ILE A 126 -5.96 -39.67 1.13
CA ILE A 126 -7.03 -39.87 2.11
C ILE A 126 -8.38 -39.50 1.49
N GLN A 127 -8.42 -38.40 0.74
CA GLN A 127 -9.65 -37.93 0.09
C GLN A 127 -10.08 -38.82 -1.07
N GLU A 128 -9.13 -39.41 -1.80
CA GLU A 128 -9.41 -40.40 -2.83
C GLU A 128 -10.00 -41.67 -2.25
N GLU A 129 -9.51 -42.12 -1.09
CA GLU A 129 -10.07 -43.26 -0.37
C GLU A 129 -11.49 -42.96 0.15
N ALA A 130 -11.70 -41.79 0.76
CA ALA A 130 -13.02 -41.36 1.20
C ALA A 130 -14.02 -41.24 0.05
N ALA A 131 -13.61 -40.71 -1.10
CA ALA A 131 -14.43 -40.62 -2.30
C ALA A 131 -14.74 -41.99 -2.92
N LYS A 132 -13.84 -42.99 -2.83
CA LYS A 132 -14.13 -44.37 -3.26
C LYS A 132 -15.23 -45.00 -2.41
N LEU A 133 -15.22 -44.75 -1.11
CA LEU A 133 -16.20 -45.32 -0.17
C LEU A 133 -17.57 -44.63 -0.27
N GLN A 134 -17.57 -43.31 -0.35
CA GLN A 134 -18.79 -42.49 -0.38
C GLN A 134 -18.66 -41.33 -1.37
N PRO A 135 -18.76 -41.60 -2.68
CA PRO A 135 -18.48 -40.60 -3.73
C PRO A 135 -19.43 -39.41 -3.66
N LYS A 136 -20.72 -39.64 -3.38
CA LYS A 136 -21.72 -38.55 -3.28
C LYS A 136 -21.41 -37.53 -2.17
N LEU A 137 -20.62 -37.90 -1.17
CA LEU A 137 -20.33 -37.05 -0.02
C LEU A 137 -18.94 -36.39 -0.11
N HIS A 138 -17.97 -37.03 -0.76
CA HIS A 138 -16.57 -36.60 -0.72
C HIS A 138 -15.98 -36.21 -2.09
N GLN A 139 -16.68 -36.45 -3.21
CA GLN A 139 -16.14 -36.14 -4.53
C GLN A 139 -15.84 -34.64 -4.71
N GLU A 140 -16.74 -33.77 -4.25
CA GLU A 140 -16.53 -32.31 -4.34
C GLU A 140 -15.29 -31.88 -3.55
N GLN A 141 -15.09 -32.44 -2.36
CA GLN A 141 -13.93 -32.13 -1.53
C GLN A 141 -12.62 -32.62 -2.17
N LEU A 142 -12.62 -33.80 -2.78
CA LEU A 142 -11.48 -34.30 -3.55
C LEU A 142 -11.14 -33.38 -4.73
N ASP A 143 -12.16 -32.94 -5.48
CA ASP A 143 -11.98 -32.05 -6.62
C ASP A 143 -11.41 -30.69 -6.20
N GLN A 144 -11.88 -30.15 -5.05
CA GLN A 144 -11.32 -28.94 -4.45
C GLN A 144 -9.83 -29.09 -4.12
N TYR A 145 -9.42 -30.19 -3.48
CA TYR A 145 -8.00 -30.41 -3.17
C TYR A 145 -7.14 -30.58 -4.43
N LYS A 146 -7.67 -31.25 -5.47
CA LYS A 146 -6.99 -31.35 -6.77
C LYS A 146 -6.85 -29.98 -7.44
N GLN A 147 -7.86 -29.12 -7.35
CA GLN A 147 -7.80 -27.76 -7.87
C GLN A 147 -6.77 -26.91 -7.10
N ILE A 148 -6.75 -26.99 -5.77
CA ILE A 148 -5.76 -26.30 -4.93
C ILE A 148 -4.35 -26.77 -5.29
N LEU A 149 -4.14 -28.07 -5.50
CA LEU A 149 -2.84 -28.61 -5.92
C LEU A 149 -2.40 -28.01 -7.26
N GLN A 150 -3.29 -27.96 -8.25
CA GLN A 150 -2.99 -27.37 -9.56
C GLN A 150 -2.66 -25.88 -9.47
N GLN A 151 -3.43 -25.12 -8.70
CA GLN A 151 -3.18 -23.68 -8.47
C GLN A 151 -1.83 -23.47 -7.78
N THR A 152 -1.52 -24.27 -6.76
CA THR A 152 -0.26 -24.17 -6.02
C THR A 152 0.94 -24.51 -6.93
N LYS A 153 0.81 -25.49 -7.83
CA LYS A 153 1.83 -25.80 -8.84
C LYS A 153 2.06 -24.66 -9.83
N ALA A 154 0.99 -24.02 -10.28
CA ALA A 154 1.09 -22.85 -11.18
C ALA A 154 1.77 -21.66 -10.48
N GLU A 155 1.47 -21.44 -9.20
CA GLU A 155 2.11 -20.40 -8.39
C GLU A 155 3.60 -20.67 -8.17
N VAL A 156 4.00 -21.92 -7.89
CA VAL A 156 5.42 -22.31 -7.83
C VAL A 156 6.15 -22.01 -9.13
N ALA A 157 5.57 -22.32 -10.28
CA ALA A 157 6.17 -22.01 -11.59
C ALA A 157 6.37 -20.49 -11.77
N SER A 158 5.39 -19.68 -11.37
CA SER A 158 5.49 -18.21 -11.40
C SER A 158 6.57 -17.69 -10.46
N LEU A 159 6.65 -18.20 -9.23
CA LEU A 159 7.66 -17.80 -8.25
C LEU A 159 9.08 -18.20 -8.69
N GLN A 160 9.24 -19.36 -9.32
CA GLN A 160 10.51 -19.80 -9.91
C GLN A 160 10.97 -18.85 -11.03
N GLN A 161 10.04 -18.40 -11.87
CA GLN A 161 10.36 -17.46 -12.94
C GLN A 161 10.76 -16.08 -12.37
N GLN A 162 10.03 -15.58 -11.38
CA GLN A 162 10.38 -14.33 -10.68
C GLN A 162 11.76 -14.40 -10.02
N LEU A 163 12.10 -15.55 -9.41
CA LEU A 163 13.44 -15.78 -8.86
C LEU A 163 14.51 -15.71 -9.94
N THR A 164 14.28 -16.36 -11.08
CA THR A 164 15.22 -16.35 -12.21
C THR A 164 15.46 -14.92 -12.73
N ASP A 165 14.39 -14.12 -12.83
CA ASP A 165 14.48 -12.73 -13.28
C ASP A 165 15.24 -11.85 -12.26
N ILE A 166 15.01 -12.04 -10.96
CA ILE A 166 15.73 -11.32 -9.91
C ILE A 166 17.20 -11.73 -9.87
N ASP A 167 17.52 -13.01 -10.03
CA ASP A 167 18.89 -13.50 -10.12
C ASP A 167 19.64 -12.89 -11.30
N ALA A 168 18.97 -12.75 -12.44
CA ALA A 168 19.53 -12.08 -13.61
C ALA A 168 19.82 -10.60 -13.33
N GLN A 169 18.91 -9.90 -12.64
CA GLN A 169 19.10 -8.50 -12.24
C GLN A 169 20.24 -8.34 -11.23
N ILE A 170 20.33 -9.23 -10.24
CA ILE A 170 21.43 -9.24 -9.26
C ILE A 170 22.76 -9.42 -9.98
N LYS A 171 22.88 -10.41 -10.88
CA LYS A 171 24.11 -10.64 -11.66
C LYS A 171 24.48 -9.45 -12.54
N ALA A 172 23.50 -8.81 -13.18
CA ALA A 172 23.75 -7.63 -14.01
C ALA A 172 24.34 -6.47 -13.18
N LEU A 173 23.80 -6.23 -11.98
CA LEU A 173 24.30 -5.20 -11.07
C LEU A 173 25.68 -5.53 -10.49
N GLU A 174 25.92 -6.79 -10.10
CA GLU A 174 27.23 -7.22 -9.59
C GLU A 174 28.34 -7.07 -10.66
N ASN A 175 28.02 -7.32 -11.93
CA ASN A 175 28.95 -7.14 -13.04
C ASN A 175 29.15 -5.67 -13.43
N ALA A 176 28.14 -4.81 -13.26
CA ALA A 176 28.25 -3.37 -13.53
C ALA A 176 29.11 -2.63 -12.48
N SER A 177 29.21 -3.17 -11.27
CA SER A 177 30.03 -2.61 -10.18
C SER A 177 31.52 -3.00 -10.21
N LYS A 178 31.97 -3.79 -11.19
CA LYS A 178 33.36 -4.21 -11.40
C LYS A 178 34.03 -3.40 -12.51
#